data_AF-A0A377TL51-F1
#
_entry.id   AF-A0A377TL51-F1
#
_cell.length_a   1.000
_cell.length_b   1.000
_cell.length_c   1.000
_cell.angle_alpha   90.00
_cell.angle_beta   90.00
_cell.angle_gamma   90.00
#
_symmetry.space_group_name_H-M   'P 1'
#
loop_
_entity.id
_entity.type
_entity.pdbx_description
1 polymer ?
#
loop_
_entity_poly.entity_id
_entity_poly.type
_entity_poly.pdbx_seq_one_letter_code
_entity_poly.pdbx_strand_id
1 'polypeptide(L)'
;MNQQMYRTQATQHNLQTLATRGLLLWGPDSGSQACGDVGPGRMLDPLTIVDMAAQHFASPVKDLQHLNLMITAGPTREPLDPVRYITNHSSGKMGFAIAAAAAQRGANVTLISGPVSLPTPPFVQRIDVTTALEMEAAVQAGAQQQHIFIGCAAVADYRAAVIAEDKIKNKVMN
;
A
#
# COMPACT_ATOMS: atom_id res chain seq x y z
N MET A 1 -19.69 4.74 24.85
CA MET A 1 -20.80 4.32 25.72
C MET A 1 -20.40 3.07 26.49
N ASN A 2 -20.80 2.92 27.76
CA ASN A 2 -20.50 1.70 28.54
C ASN A 2 -21.16 0.45 27.91
N GLN A 3 -20.54 -0.73 28.02
CA GLN A 3 -21.05 -1.97 27.42
C GLN A 3 -22.44 -2.37 27.88
N GLN A 4 -22.79 -2.13 29.14
CA GLN A 4 -24.11 -2.44 29.69
C GLN A 4 -25.17 -1.55 29.03
N MET A 5 -24.89 -0.25 28.91
CA MET A 5 -25.75 0.71 28.21
C MET A 5 -25.94 0.33 26.73
N TYR A 6 -24.85 -0.09 26.06
CA TYR A 6 -24.92 -0.54 24.67
C TYR A 6 -25.81 -1.78 24.52
N ARG A 7 -25.68 -2.76 25.42
CA ARG A 7 -26.44 -4.02 25.39
C ARG A 7 -27.89 -3.93 25.84
N THR A 8 -28.35 -2.80 26.39
CA THR A 8 -29.75 -2.68 26.83
C THR A 8 -30.71 -2.85 25.65
N GLN A 9 -31.88 -3.43 25.92
CA GLN A 9 -32.91 -3.64 24.90
C GLN A 9 -33.34 -2.33 24.23
N ALA A 10 -33.43 -1.23 25.00
CA ALA A 10 -33.76 0.09 24.47
C ALA A 10 -32.74 0.56 23.42
N THR A 11 -31.44 0.47 23.72
CA THR A 11 -30.38 0.85 22.77
C THR A 11 -30.40 -0.05 21.53
N GLN A 12 -30.52 -1.37 21.70
CA GLN A 12 -30.55 -2.31 20.58
C GLN A 12 -31.76 -2.09 19.68
N HIS A 13 -32.95 -1.84 20.27
CA HIS A 13 -34.16 -1.49 19.52
C HIS A 13 -34.00 -0.17 18.74
N ASN A 14 -33.38 0.84 19.35
CA ASN A 14 -33.10 2.11 18.66
C ASN A 14 -32.14 1.91 17.49
N LEU A 15 -31.05 1.16 17.67
CA LEU A 15 -30.11 0.84 16.59
C LEU A 15 -30.81 0.09 15.46
N GLN A 16 -31.65 -0.90 15.77
CA GLN A 16 -32.42 -1.62 14.76
C GLN A 16 -33.39 -0.70 14.02
N THR A 17 -34.03 0.24 14.73
CA THR A 17 -34.91 1.25 14.12
C THR A 17 -34.15 2.19 13.19
N LEU A 18 -32.92 2.58 13.53
CA LEU A 18 -32.08 3.40 12.65
C LEU A 18 -31.67 2.60 11.40
N ALA A 19 -31.29 1.33 11.57
CA ALA A 19 -30.93 0.45 10.47
C ALA A 19 -32.09 0.22 9.49
N THR A 20 -33.32 -0.02 10.00
CA THR A 20 -34.51 -0.18 9.14
C THR A 20 -34.89 1.10 8.39
N ARG A 21 -34.47 2.27 8.88
CA ARG A 21 -34.60 3.56 8.19
C ARG A 21 -33.49 3.82 7.16
N GLY A 22 -32.55 2.89 6.99
CA GLY A 22 -31.43 3.04 6.05
C GLY A 22 -30.30 3.94 6.54
N LEU A 23 -30.24 4.25 7.84
CA LEU A 23 -29.13 5.01 8.41
C LEU A 23 -27.90 4.12 8.57
N LEU A 24 -26.75 4.65 8.18
CA LEU A 24 -25.47 3.98 8.34
C LEU A 24 -25.06 3.99 9.82
N LEU A 25 -24.80 2.80 10.37
CA LEU A 25 -24.35 2.62 11.75
C LEU A 25 -22.90 2.12 11.75
N TRP A 26 -21.99 2.93 12.29
CA TRP A 26 -20.60 2.57 12.46
C TRP A 26 -20.27 2.22 13.90
N GLY A 27 -19.62 1.07 14.07
CA GLY A 27 -19.23 0.56 15.38
C GLY A 27 -20.41 0.08 16.22
N PRO A 28 -20.26 0.05 17.55
CA PRO A 28 -19.09 0.47 18.31
C PRO A 28 -17.93 -0.53 18.18
N ASP A 29 -16.75 -0.10 18.57
CA ASP A 29 -15.60 -0.98 18.81
C ASP A 29 -15.74 -1.71 20.16
N SER A 30 -14.93 -2.75 20.37
CA SER A 30 -14.80 -3.47 21.64
C SER A 30 -13.44 -3.25 22.27
N GLY A 31 -13.39 -3.01 23.58
CA GLY A 31 -12.13 -2.79 24.27
C GLY A 31 -12.32 -2.38 25.72
N SER A 32 -11.21 -2.00 26.37
CA SER A 32 -11.21 -1.50 27.74
C SER A 32 -11.99 -0.19 27.85
N GLN A 33 -12.77 -0.06 28.91
CA GLN A 33 -13.64 1.07 29.20
C GLN A 33 -13.20 1.78 30.48
N ALA A 34 -13.59 3.04 30.64
CA ALA A 34 -13.20 3.87 31.80
C ALA A 34 -13.65 3.29 33.16
N CYS A 35 -14.63 2.38 33.17
CA CYS A 35 -15.10 1.68 34.36
C CYS A 35 -14.32 0.39 34.68
N GLY A 36 -13.29 0.04 33.90
CA GLY A 36 -12.48 -1.17 34.07
C GLY A 36 -12.98 -2.40 33.31
N ASP A 37 -14.18 -2.33 32.74
CA ASP A 37 -14.76 -3.40 31.92
C ASP A 37 -14.11 -3.51 30.53
N VAL A 38 -14.21 -4.69 29.92
CA VAL A 38 -13.85 -4.92 28.52
C VAL A 38 -15.07 -5.41 27.74
N GLY A 39 -15.44 -4.70 26.68
CA GLY A 39 -16.61 -5.05 25.88
C GLY A 39 -16.98 -3.99 24.83
N PRO A 40 -18.11 -4.20 24.11
CA PRO A 40 -18.57 -3.29 23.07
C PRO A 40 -19.01 -1.95 23.64
N GLY A 41 -18.97 -0.89 22.83
CA GLY A 41 -19.46 0.44 23.21
C GLY A 41 -18.39 1.53 23.14
N ARG A 42 -17.13 1.15 22.89
CA ARG A 42 -16.06 2.11 22.60
C ARG A 42 -16.33 2.77 21.25
N MET A 43 -16.04 4.07 21.15
CA MET A 43 -16.05 4.73 19.83
C MET A 43 -15.01 4.06 18.93
N LEU A 44 -15.29 3.92 17.64
CA LEU A 44 -14.26 3.56 16.67
C LEU A 44 -13.06 4.50 16.80
N ASP A 45 -11.89 4.01 16.40
CA ASP A 45 -10.72 4.88 16.30
C ASP A 45 -11.02 6.08 15.39
N PRO A 46 -10.61 7.31 15.76
CA PRO A 46 -10.89 8.49 14.95
C PRO A 46 -10.42 8.37 13.50
N LEU A 47 -9.27 7.75 13.23
CA LEU A 47 -8.79 7.58 11.86
C LEU A 47 -9.67 6.61 11.06
N THR A 48 -10.16 5.55 11.71
CA THR A 48 -11.15 4.65 11.10
C THR A 48 -12.43 5.39 10.72
N ILE A 49 -12.92 6.31 11.58
CA ILE A 49 -14.11 7.12 11.28
C ILE A 49 -13.85 8.04 10.08
N VAL A 50 -12.68 8.69 10.05
CA VAL A 50 -12.28 9.56 8.92
C VAL A 50 -12.23 8.76 7.62
N ASP A 51 -11.63 7.58 7.63
CA ASP A 51 -11.53 6.71 6.45
C ASP A 51 -12.91 6.25 5.98
N MET A 52 -13.78 5.82 6.90
CA MET A 52 -15.15 5.41 6.57
C MET A 52 -15.99 6.56 6.01
N ALA A 53 -15.85 7.78 6.56
CA ALA A 53 -16.54 8.96 6.06
C ALA A 53 -16.05 9.39 4.68
N ALA A 54 -14.73 9.42 4.49
CA ALA A 54 -14.14 9.72 3.18
C ALA A 54 -14.64 8.74 2.12
N GLN A 55 -14.72 7.44 2.43
CA GLN A 55 -15.23 6.41 1.53
C GLN A 55 -16.74 6.54 1.27
N HIS A 56 -17.54 6.83 2.29
CA HIS A 56 -18.99 6.92 2.15
C HIS A 56 -19.42 8.07 1.25
N PHE A 57 -18.76 9.22 1.36
CA PHE A 57 -19.04 10.40 0.54
C PHE A 57 -18.24 10.45 -0.76
N ALA A 58 -17.25 9.58 -0.92
CA ALA A 58 -16.57 9.43 -2.20
C ALA A 58 -17.53 8.82 -3.21
N SER A 59 -18.06 9.64 -4.13
CA SER A 59 -18.53 9.11 -5.40
C SER A 59 -17.31 8.49 -6.11
N PRO A 60 -17.35 7.20 -6.52
CA PRO A 60 -16.22 6.60 -7.20
C PRO A 60 -16.01 7.33 -8.54
N VAL A 61 -15.07 8.27 -8.56
CA VAL A 61 -14.66 8.97 -9.77
C VAL A 61 -13.80 7.99 -10.56
N LYS A 62 -14.41 7.37 -11.58
CA LYS A 62 -13.73 6.43 -12.50
C LYS A 62 -13.18 7.13 -13.73
N ASP A 63 -12.67 8.34 -13.56
CA ASP A 63 -12.23 9.19 -14.66
C ASP A 63 -10.94 8.70 -15.34
N LEU A 64 -10.21 7.75 -14.74
CA LEU A 64 -9.03 7.12 -15.33
C LEU A 64 -9.31 5.74 -15.94
N GLN A 65 -10.57 5.31 -16.03
CA GLN A 65 -10.92 3.94 -16.46
C GLN A 65 -10.46 3.51 -17.86
N HIS A 66 -10.11 4.48 -18.70
CA HIS A 66 -9.64 4.26 -20.07
C HIS A 66 -8.10 4.31 -20.17
N LEU A 67 -7.40 4.48 -19.03
CA LEU A 67 -5.95 4.64 -19.00
C LEU A 67 -5.23 3.42 -18.42
N ASN A 68 -4.28 2.90 -19.18
CA ASN A 68 -3.18 2.06 -18.72
C ASN A 68 -2.04 2.92 -18.14
N LEU A 69 -1.67 2.66 -16.89
CA LEU A 69 -0.61 3.34 -16.15
C LEU A 69 0.47 2.34 -15.75
N MET A 70 1.74 2.69 -16.00
CA MET A 70 2.88 1.98 -15.44
C MET A 70 3.62 2.86 -14.42
N ILE A 71 3.90 2.28 -13.26
CA ILE A 71 4.53 2.98 -12.14
C ILE A 71 5.72 2.14 -11.67
N THR A 72 6.89 2.76 -11.46
CA THR A 72 8.00 2.10 -10.77
C THR A 72 8.05 2.51 -9.31
N ALA A 73 8.39 1.61 -8.39
CA ALA A 73 8.48 1.92 -6.97
C ALA A 73 9.58 1.11 -6.26
N GLY A 74 9.96 1.55 -5.06
CA GLY A 74 10.98 0.88 -4.24
C GLY A 74 12.42 1.17 -4.70
N PRO A 75 13.42 0.62 -3.99
CA PRO A 75 14.83 0.76 -4.38
C PRO A 75 15.21 -0.27 -5.45
N THR A 76 16.40 -0.18 -6.05
CA THR A 76 17.04 -1.35 -6.67
C THR A 76 18.24 -1.80 -5.83
N ARG A 77 18.62 -3.08 -5.94
CA ARG A 77 19.75 -3.68 -5.24
C ARG A 77 20.73 -4.24 -6.25
N GLU A 78 21.88 -3.58 -6.40
CA GLU A 78 22.93 -3.97 -7.33
C GLU A 78 23.96 -4.86 -6.62
N PRO A 79 24.00 -6.17 -6.89
CA PRO A 79 24.88 -7.10 -6.18
C PRO A 79 26.36 -6.79 -6.44
N LEU A 80 27.16 -6.89 -5.38
CA LEU A 80 28.63 -6.88 -5.44
C LEU A 80 29.18 -8.30 -5.32
N ASP A 81 28.57 -9.09 -4.44
CA ASP A 81 28.83 -10.50 -4.15
C ASP A 81 27.52 -11.14 -3.65
N PRO A 82 27.46 -12.45 -3.31
CA PRO A 82 26.21 -13.08 -2.85
C PRO A 82 25.63 -12.52 -1.53
N VAL A 83 26.37 -11.67 -0.83
CA VAL A 83 26.03 -11.16 0.50
C VAL A 83 25.79 -9.64 0.49
N ARG A 84 26.44 -8.90 -0.40
CA ARG A 84 26.46 -7.43 -0.42
C ARG A 84 25.89 -6.88 -1.71
N TYR A 85 25.24 -5.73 -1.59
CA TYR A 85 24.69 -4.99 -2.72
C TYR A 85 24.75 -3.48 -2.45
N ILE A 86 24.74 -2.68 -3.52
CA ILE A 86 24.52 -1.24 -3.50
C ILE A 86 23.01 -0.99 -3.63
N THR A 87 22.46 -0.09 -2.81
CA THR A 87 21.04 0.27 -2.86
C THR A 87 20.86 1.73 -2.47
N ASN A 88 19.78 2.33 -2.96
CA ASN A 88 19.28 3.59 -2.42
C ASN A 88 18.26 3.33 -1.31
N HIS A 89 18.12 4.27 -0.37
CA HIS A 89 17.06 4.22 0.64
C HIS A 89 15.73 4.62 0.00
N SER A 90 14.82 3.66 -0.14
CA SER A 90 13.45 3.93 -0.55
C SER A 90 12.49 2.98 0.16
N SER A 91 11.41 3.55 0.70
CA SER A 91 10.34 2.77 1.33
C SER A 91 9.31 2.26 0.31
N GLY A 92 9.34 2.73 -0.93
CA GLY A 92 8.32 2.44 -1.96
C GLY A 92 6.95 3.08 -1.71
N LYS A 93 6.69 3.67 -0.53
CA LYS A 93 5.36 4.16 -0.12
C LYS A 93 4.73 5.12 -1.11
N MET A 94 5.51 6.04 -1.69
CA MET A 94 5.03 7.02 -2.66
C MET A 94 4.47 6.33 -3.92
N GLY A 95 5.25 5.46 -4.56
CA GLY A 95 4.81 4.75 -5.77
C GLY A 95 3.61 3.83 -5.52
N PHE A 96 3.58 3.15 -4.36
CA PHE A 96 2.43 2.33 -3.97
C PHE A 96 1.16 3.17 -3.71
N ALA A 97 1.29 4.34 -3.10
CA ALA A 97 0.16 5.25 -2.88
C ALA A 97 -0.39 5.80 -4.21
N ILE A 98 0.49 6.16 -5.16
CA ILE A 98 0.08 6.60 -6.50
C ILE A 98 -0.64 5.46 -7.23
N ALA A 99 -0.11 4.23 -7.17
CA ALA A 99 -0.74 3.06 -7.79
C ALA A 99 -2.13 2.78 -7.22
N ALA A 100 -2.27 2.84 -5.89
CA ALA A 100 -3.55 2.67 -5.22
C ALA A 100 -4.57 3.74 -5.64
N ALA A 101 -4.16 5.02 -5.66
CA ALA A 101 -5.02 6.13 -6.04
C ALA A 101 -5.46 6.04 -7.52
N ALA A 102 -4.55 5.65 -8.41
CA ALA A 102 -4.85 5.45 -9.83
C ALA A 102 -5.86 4.30 -10.04
N ALA A 103 -5.64 3.15 -9.39
CA ALA A 103 -6.54 2.01 -9.48
C ALA A 103 -7.93 2.32 -8.86
N GLN A 104 -7.97 3.06 -7.75
CA GLN A 104 -9.23 3.54 -7.17
C GLN A 104 -10.03 4.41 -8.15
N ARG A 105 -9.34 5.23 -8.96
CA ARG A 105 -9.93 6.03 -10.05
C ARG A 105 -10.16 5.26 -11.36
N GLY A 106 -9.98 3.94 -11.34
CA GLY A 106 -10.33 3.04 -12.43
C GLY A 106 -9.22 2.70 -13.42
N ALA A 107 -8.03 3.28 -13.30
CA ALA A 107 -6.94 2.97 -14.21
C ALA A 107 -6.54 1.49 -14.19
N ASN A 108 -6.09 0.96 -15.32
CA ASN A 108 -5.39 -0.31 -15.39
C ASN A 108 -3.93 -0.08 -14.98
N VAL A 109 -3.54 -0.51 -13.78
CA VAL A 109 -2.24 -0.17 -13.21
C VAL A 109 -1.29 -1.36 -13.22
N THR A 110 -0.11 -1.17 -13.82
CA THR A 110 1.07 -2.04 -13.67
C THR A 110 2.08 -1.36 -12.74
N LEU A 111 2.44 -2.02 -11.64
CA LEU A 111 3.41 -1.54 -10.66
C LEU A 111 4.67 -2.41 -10.72
N ILE A 112 5.78 -1.85 -11.20
CA ILE A 112 7.09 -2.52 -11.19
C ILE A 112 7.79 -2.12 -9.89
N SER A 113 7.93 -3.08 -8.98
CA SER A 113 8.43 -2.84 -7.63
C SER A 113 9.81 -3.44 -7.42
N GLY A 114 10.73 -2.61 -6.98
CA GLY A 114 11.92 -3.04 -6.27
C GLY A 114 11.61 -3.68 -4.91
N PRO A 115 12.62 -4.20 -4.18
CA PRO A 115 12.41 -4.95 -2.95
C PRO A 115 11.90 -4.06 -1.80
N VAL A 116 10.61 -4.20 -1.51
CA VAL A 116 9.90 -3.62 -0.35
C VAL A 116 8.87 -4.62 0.21
N SER A 117 8.51 -4.46 1.48
CA SER A 117 7.52 -5.30 2.17
C SER A 117 6.09 -4.75 2.15
N LEU A 118 5.78 -3.82 1.23
CA LEU A 118 4.44 -3.25 1.10
C LEU A 118 3.50 -4.24 0.40
N PRO A 119 2.24 -4.39 0.87
CA PRO A 119 1.24 -5.19 0.18
C PRO A 119 0.86 -4.55 -1.16
N THR A 120 0.56 -5.38 -2.16
CA THR A 120 0.05 -4.90 -3.45
C THR A 120 -1.34 -4.28 -3.26
N PRO A 121 -1.58 -3.04 -3.72
CA PRO A 121 -2.90 -2.44 -3.64
C PRO A 121 -3.94 -3.23 -4.48
N PRO A 122 -5.23 -3.21 -4.10
CA PRO A 122 -6.28 -3.82 -4.90
C PRO A 122 -6.29 -3.32 -6.34
N PHE A 123 -6.57 -4.22 -7.29
CA PHE A 123 -6.66 -3.91 -8.73
C PHE A 123 -5.37 -3.39 -9.38
N VAL A 124 -4.22 -3.59 -8.73
CA VAL A 124 -2.89 -3.30 -9.27
C VAL A 124 -2.19 -4.61 -9.63
N GLN A 125 -1.66 -4.70 -10.85
CA GLN A 125 -0.77 -5.80 -11.25
C GLN A 125 0.66 -5.46 -10.83
N ARG A 126 1.24 -6.21 -9.89
CA ARG A 126 2.62 -6.03 -9.44
C ARG A 126 3.59 -6.94 -10.20
N ILE A 127 4.74 -6.39 -10.58
CA ILE A 127 5.90 -7.12 -11.10
C ILE A 127 7.07 -6.82 -10.16
N ASP A 128 7.62 -7.85 -9.53
CA ASP A 128 8.77 -7.71 -8.64
C ASP A 128 10.08 -7.82 -9.41
N VAL A 129 11.00 -6.91 -9.10
CA VAL A 129 12.35 -6.83 -9.65
C VAL A 129 13.34 -6.55 -8.52
N THR A 130 14.59 -6.91 -8.73
CA THR A 130 15.67 -6.68 -7.76
C THR A 130 16.63 -5.61 -8.25
N THR A 131 17.08 -5.71 -9.49
CA THR A 131 18.14 -4.83 -10.05
C THR A 131 17.56 -3.74 -10.95
N ALA A 132 18.36 -2.70 -11.21
CA ALA A 132 18.03 -1.65 -12.17
C ALA A 132 17.82 -2.21 -13.59
N LEU A 133 18.61 -3.21 -13.99
CA LEU A 133 18.46 -3.87 -15.30
C LEU A 133 17.16 -4.68 -15.41
N GLU A 134 16.79 -5.41 -14.35
CA GLU A 134 15.51 -6.11 -14.32
C GLU A 134 14.34 -5.13 -14.37
N MET A 135 14.44 -4.01 -13.64
CA MET A 135 13.44 -2.95 -13.68
C MET A 135 13.32 -2.34 -15.08
N GLU A 136 14.44 -2.00 -15.71
CA GLU A 136 14.47 -1.49 -17.08
C GLU A 136 13.84 -2.47 -18.06
N ALA A 137 14.22 -3.76 -18.01
CA ALA A 137 13.67 -4.79 -18.89
C ALA A 137 12.15 -4.94 -18.70
N ALA A 138 11.67 -4.95 -17.46
CA ALA A 138 10.24 -5.01 -17.15
C ALA A 138 9.48 -3.77 -17.67
N VAL A 139 10.07 -2.58 -17.56
CA VAL A 139 9.50 -1.35 -18.12
C VAL A 139 9.42 -1.46 -19.64
N GLN A 140 10.54 -1.77 -20.30
CA GLN A 140 10.62 -1.82 -21.77
C GLN A 140 9.68 -2.85 -22.39
N ALA A 141 9.45 -3.99 -21.71
CA ALA A 141 8.53 -5.03 -22.18
C ALA A 141 7.07 -4.55 -22.28
N GLY A 142 6.68 -3.55 -21.49
CA GLY A 142 5.29 -3.12 -21.35
C GLY A 142 5.03 -1.63 -21.56
N ALA A 143 6.05 -0.80 -21.78
CA ALA A 143 5.94 0.66 -21.79
C ALA A 143 5.09 1.19 -22.96
N GLN A 144 5.19 0.57 -24.13
CA GLN A 144 4.47 1.01 -25.34
C GLN A 144 2.95 0.84 -25.23
N GLN A 145 2.47 -0.03 -24.33
CA GLN A 145 1.06 -0.27 -24.07
C GLN A 145 0.46 0.66 -23.00
N GLN A 146 1.29 1.55 -22.42
CA GLN A 146 0.89 2.47 -21.35
C GLN A 146 0.60 3.84 -21.92
N HIS A 147 -0.40 4.52 -21.38
CA HIS A 147 -0.64 5.93 -21.69
C HIS A 147 0.20 6.85 -20.81
N ILE A 148 0.51 6.42 -19.58
CA ILE A 148 1.27 7.20 -18.62
C ILE A 148 2.30 6.30 -17.94
N PHE A 149 3.54 6.78 -17.89
CA PHE A 149 4.62 6.20 -17.11
C PHE A 149 5.00 7.15 -15.97
N ILE A 150 5.10 6.61 -14.75
CA ILE A 150 5.50 7.37 -13.56
C ILE A 150 6.72 6.70 -12.92
N GLY A 151 7.88 7.31 -13.09
CA GLY A 151 9.13 6.84 -12.49
C GLY A 151 9.26 7.29 -11.03
N CYS A 152 8.89 6.43 -10.07
CA CYS A 152 9.03 6.72 -8.63
C CYS A 152 10.04 5.80 -7.91
N ALA A 153 10.61 4.82 -8.59
CA ALA A 153 11.64 3.97 -8.01
C ALA A 153 12.94 4.76 -7.74
N ALA A 154 13.64 4.39 -6.67
CA ALA A 154 14.99 4.86 -6.38
C ALA A 154 16.00 3.91 -7.04
N VAL A 155 16.13 4.06 -8.35
CA VAL A 155 17.06 3.27 -9.19
C VAL A 155 18.49 3.63 -8.81
N ALA A 156 19.36 2.63 -8.68
CA ALA A 156 20.78 2.84 -8.44
C ALA A 156 21.48 3.38 -9.71
N ASP A 157 22.32 4.41 -9.55
CA ASP A 157 23.07 5.02 -10.66
C ASP A 157 24.27 4.16 -11.09
N TYR A 158 24.79 3.33 -10.19
CA TYR A 158 25.99 2.52 -10.39
C TYR A 158 25.75 1.06 -10.03
N ARG A 159 26.40 0.18 -10.78
CA ARG A 159 26.51 -1.25 -10.49
C ARG A 159 27.95 -1.73 -10.60
N ALA A 160 28.26 -2.86 -10.00
CA ALA A 160 29.55 -3.52 -10.22
C ALA A 160 29.68 -3.92 -11.69
N ALA A 161 30.85 -3.67 -12.29
CA ALA A 161 31.16 -4.16 -13.64
C ALA A 161 31.26 -5.69 -13.67
N VAL A 162 31.75 -6.29 -12.58
CA VAL A 162 31.85 -7.74 -12.38
C VAL A 162 31.31 -8.05 -10.99
N ILE A 163 30.36 -8.98 -10.90
CA ILE A 163 29.82 -9.47 -9.64
C ILE A 163 30.71 -10.63 -9.19
N ALA A 164 31.19 -10.61 -7.95
CA ALA A 164 31.99 -11.71 -7.42
C ALA A 164 31.11 -12.93 -7.14
N GLU A 165 31.58 -14.13 -7.49
CA GLU A 165 30.88 -15.39 -7.18
C GLU A 165 30.94 -15.73 -5.69
N ASP A 166 32.02 -15.31 -5.01
CA ASP A 166 32.25 -15.52 -3.59
C ASP A 166 32.19 -14.21 -2.80
N LYS A 167 31.86 -14.31 -1.51
CA LYS A 167 31.90 -13.19 -0.57
C LYS A 167 33.27 -12.51 -0.61
N ILE A 168 33.30 -11.21 -0.94
CA ILE A 168 34.54 -10.44 -1.02
C ILE A 168 35.19 -10.41 0.36
N LYS A 169 36.37 -11.02 0.49
CA LYS A 169 37.15 -11.04 1.73
C LYS A 169 37.85 -9.70 1.91
N ASN A 170 37.91 -9.24 3.15
CA ASN A 170 38.66 -8.04 3.49
C ASN A 170 40.15 -8.37 3.35
N LYS A 171 40.80 -7.94 2.26
CA LYS A 171 42.26 -7.93 2.19
C LYS A 171 42.71 -6.66 2.89
N VAL A 172 43.33 -6.81 4.07
CA VAL A 172 44.05 -5.70 4.69
C VAL A 172 45.14 -5.31 3.68
N MET A 173 45.06 -4.09 3.15
CA MET A 173 46.18 -3.53 2.40
C MET A 173 47.27 -3.23 3.41
N ASN A 174 48.40 -3.92 3.30
CA ASN A 174 49.65 -3.52 3.95
C ASN A 174 50.33 -2.42 3.12
#